data_AF-A0A8B7E6E3-F1
#
_entry.id   AF-A0A8B7E6E3-F1
#
_cell.length_a   1.000
_cell.length_b   1.000
_cell.length_c   1.000
_cell.angle_alpha   90.00
_cell.angle_beta   90.00
_cell.angle_gamma   90.00
#
_symmetry.space_group_name_H-M   'P 1'
#
loop_
_entity.id
_entity.type
_entity.pdbx_description
1 polymer ?
#
loop_
_entity_poly.entity_id
_entity_poly.type
_entity_poly.pdbx_seq_one_letter_code
_entity_poly.pdbx_strand_id
1 'polypeptide(L)'
;HSSKSRKKVNRKKYSLKEGSVHEEFALREALAEIITTTDKMKEEISELLKVMCLYYFDDKAKTIQHEFESLINTIELNIKEIWTENMKNSDDNVCKFGPSSTVHSIIELSMHQNNTKESNSPISVQPTMRPNIQWKVHMLRV
;
A
#
# COMPACT_ATOMS: atom_id res chain seq x y z
N HIS A 1 -12.64 15.73 -27.68
CA HIS A 1 -12.31 15.96 -26.25
C HIS A 1 -10.98 15.28 -25.90
N SER A 2 -10.01 16.07 -25.44
CA SER A 2 -8.56 15.83 -25.60
C SER A 2 -7.93 14.85 -24.59
N SER A 3 -7.15 13.89 -25.12
CA SER A 3 -6.24 12.98 -24.40
C SER A 3 -5.19 13.69 -23.52
N LYS A 4 -4.93 14.99 -23.76
CA LYS A 4 -4.04 15.81 -22.93
C LYS A 4 -4.61 16.14 -21.54
N SER A 5 -5.93 16.13 -21.36
CA SER A 5 -6.54 16.39 -20.05
C SER A 5 -6.33 15.23 -19.06
N ARG A 6 -6.44 13.98 -19.54
CA ARG A 6 -6.24 12.77 -18.73
C ARG A 6 -4.85 12.67 -18.09
N LYS A 7 -3.78 13.03 -18.82
CA LYS A 7 -2.41 13.02 -18.29
C LYS A 7 -2.19 14.06 -17.18
N LYS A 8 -2.83 15.22 -17.25
CA LYS A 8 -2.77 16.25 -16.18
C LYS A 8 -3.55 15.84 -14.93
N VAL A 9 -4.64 15.08 -15.10
CA VAL A 9 -5.44 14.55 -13.99
C VAL A 9 -4.70 13.40 -13.28
N ASN A 10 -4.08 12.48 -14.02
CA ASN A 10 -3.28 11.41 -13.42
C ASN A 10 -2.06 11.97 -12.67
N ARG A 11 -1.38 13.00 -13.19
CA ARG A 11 -0.27 13.68 -12.50
C ARG A 11 -0.70 14.42 -11.22
N LYS A 12 -2.00 14.74 -11.08
CA LYS A 12 -2.57 15.27 -9.83
C LYS A 12 -3.02 14.16 -8.88
N LYS A 13 -3.51 13.03 -9.40
CA LYS A 13 -3.99 11.88 -8.62
C LYS A 13 -2.86 11.16 -7.85
N TYR A 14 -1.65 11.16 -8.38
CA TYR A 14 -0.44 10.62 -7.75
C TYR A 14 0.52 11.70 -7.24
N SER A 15 0.02 12.93 -7.07
CA SER A 15 0.85 14.00 -6.53
C SER A 15 0.93 13.81 -5.01
N LEU A 16 2.12 13.53 -4.47
CA LEU A 16 2.48 13.63 -3.05
C LEU A 16 2.46 15.10 -2.59
N LYS A 17 1.35 15.80 -2.83
CA LYS A 17 1.17 17.19 -2.44
C LYS A 17 0.33 17.19 -1.18
N GLU A 18 0.99 17.52 -0.09
CA GLU A 18 0.43 17.66 1.25
C GLU A 18 -0.85 18.52 1.24
N GLY A 19 -1.94 18.00 1.81
CA GLY A 19 -3.24 18.64 1.92
C GLY A 19 -4.24 18.36 0.79
N SER A 20 -4.08 17.29 0.01
CA SER A 20 -5.04 16.93 -1.06
C SER A 20 -6.04 15.84 -0.64
N VAL A 21 -7.28 15.90 -1.13
CA VAL A 21 -8.33 14.88 -0.87
C VAL A 21 -7.91 13.46 -1.26
N HIS A 22 -6.90 13.32 -2.13
CA HIS A 22 -6.39 12.03 -2.61
C HIS A 22 -5.05 11.63 -2.01
N GLU A 23 -4.51 12.41 -1.06
CA GLU A 23 -3.19 12.20 -0.51
C GLU A 23 -3.06 10.84 0.17
N GLU A 24 -4.02 10.46 1.02
CA GLU A 24 -3.99 9.16 1.67
C GLU A 24 -4.02 7.99 0.68
N PHE A 25 -4.72 8.15 -0.46
CA PHE A 25 -4.73 7.15 -1.52
C PHE A 25 -3.37 7.07 -2.22
N ALA A 26 -2.76 8.22 -2.52
CA ALA A 26 -1.44 8.27 -3.12
C ALA A 26 -0.36 7.68 -2.20
N LEU A 27 -0.46 7.93 -0.88
CA LEU A 27 0.43 7.35 0.13
C LEU A 27 0.26 5.83 0.21
N ARG A 28 -0.99 5.32 0.26
CA ARG A 28 -1.26 3.88 0.27
C ARG A 28 -0.75 3.18 -0.99
N GLU A 29 -0.90 3.80 -2.15
CA GLU A 29 -0.36 3.27 -3.41
C GLU A 29 1.18 3.24 -3.40
N ALA A 30 1.82 4.33 -2.97
CA ALA A 30 3.28 4.41 -2.88
C ALA A 30 3.83 3.34 -1.91
N LEU A 31 3.15 3.12 -0.79
CA LEU A 31 3.50 2.05 0.14
C LEU A 31 3.34 0.67 -0.50
N ALA A 32 2.25 0.42 -1.23
CA ALA A 32 2.06 -0.83 -1.95
C ALA A 32 3.16 -1.08 -3.01
N GLU A 33 3.61 -0.02 -3.70
CA GLU A 33 4.74 -0.09 -4.63
C GLU A 33 6.05 -0.44 -3.92
N ILE A 34 6.33 0.18 -2.76
CA ILE A 34 7.51 -0.13 -1.94
C ILE A 34 7.47 -1.60 -1.49
N ILE A 35 6.32 -2.07 -1.01
CA ILE A 35 6.15 -3.44 -0.52
C ILE A 35 6.37 -4.45 -1.64
N THR A 36 5.75 -4.24 -2.80
CA THR A 36 5.91 -5.12 -3.97
C THR A 36 7.33 -5.12 -4.52
N THR A 37 8.01 -3.96 -4.49
CA THR A 37 9.42 -3.86 -4.87
C THR A 37 10.32 -4.61 -3.88
N THR A 38 10.09 -4.44 -2.58
CA THR A 38 10.84 -5.16 -1.54
C THR A 38 10.67 -6.68 -1.66
N ASP A 39 9.46 -7.15 -1.99
CA ASP A 39 9.20 -8.58 -2.19
C ASP A 39 9.91 -9.16 -3.43
N LYS A 40 10.13 -8.36 -4.48
CA LYS A 40 10.95 -8.74 -5.64
C LYS A 40 12.44 -8.79 -5.29
N MET A 41 12.91 -7.82 -4.50
CA MET A 41 14.32 -7.75 -4.08
C MET A 41 14.77 -8.98 -3.28
N LYS A 42 13.87 -9.78 -2.71
CA LYS A 42 14.21 -11.05 -2.04
C LYS A 42 15.09 -11.96 -2.91
N GLU A 43 14.80 -12.05 -4.20
CA GLU A 43 15.56 -12.89 -5.13
C GLU A 43 16.96 -12.33 -5.37
N GLU A 44 17.05 -11.02 -5.65
CA GLU A 44 18.31 -10.29 -5.84
C GLU A 44 19.21 -10.33 -4.60
N ILE A 45 18.64 -10.13 -3.41
CA ILE A 45 19.36 -10.24 -2.14
C ILE A 45 19.88 -11.66 -1.92
N SER A 46 19.07 -12.68 -2.23
CA SER A 46 19.52 -14.08 -2.13
C SER A 46 20.75 -14.35 -3.02
N GLU A 47 20.74 -13.87 -4.25
CA GLU A 47 21.89 -14.02 -5.16
C GLU A 47 23.11 -13.26 -4.66
N LEU A 48 22.93 -12.01 -4.21
CA LEU A 48 24.00 -11.20 -3.64
C LEU A 48 24.64 -11.88 -2.42
N LEU A 49 23.82 -12.38 -1.49
CA LEU A 49 24.32 -13.06 -0.29
C LEU A 49 25.16 -14.29 -0.65
N LYS A 50 24.72 -15.10 -1.62
CA LYS A 50 25.49 -16.26 -2.11
C LYS A 50 26.84 -15.85 -2.68
N VAL A 51 26.87 -14.79 -3.50
CA VAL A 51 28.11 -14.26 -4.07
C VAL A 51 29.02 -13.74 -2.94
N MET A 52 28.49 -13.01 -1.98
CA MET A 52 29.30 -12.51 -0.86
C MET A 52 29.93 -13.64 -0.04
N CYS A 53 29.21 -14.74 0.21
CA CYS A 53 29.79 -15.93 0.85
C CYS A 53 30.92 -16.54 0.01
N LEU A 54 30.77 -16.61 -1.31
CA LEU A 54 31.81 -17.14 -2.21
C LEU A 54 33.12 -16.31 -2.17
N TYR A 55 33.00 -15.02 -1.88
CA TYR A 55 34.13 -14.10 -1.74
C TYR A 55 34.56 -13.87 -0.28
N TYR A 56 34.13 -14.71 0.66
CA TYR A 56 34.49 -14.63 2.08
C TYR A 56 34.10 -13.29 2.76
N PHE A 57 33.03 -12.65 2.28
CA PHE A 57 32.48 -11.42 2.86
C PHE A 57 31.35 -11.70 3.86
N ASP A 58 31.51 -12.73 4.70
CA ASP A 58 30.45 -13.25 5.57
C ASP A 58 29.89 -12.20 6.53
N ASP A 59 30.73 -11.35 7.12
CA ASP A 59 30.28 -10.30 8.06
C ASP A 59 29.41 -9.25 7.38
N LYS A 60 29.77 -8.85 6.15
CA LYS A 60 28.96 -7.93 5.35
C LYS A 60 27.66 -8.60 4.89
N ALA A 61 27.73 -9.88 4.51
CA ALA A 61 26.57 -10.65 4.09
C ALA A 61 25.57 -10.81 5.25
N LYS A 62 26.06 -11.08 6.47
CA LYS A 62 25.25 -11.10 7.70
C LYS A 62 24.56 -9.76 7.94
N THR A 63 25.29 -8.66 7.79
CA THR A 63 24.74 -7.31 7.98
C THR A 63 23.59 -7.06 6.99
N ILE A 64 23.80 -7.33 5.70
CA ILE A 64 22.74 -7.16 4.69
C ILE A 64 21.54 -8.06 4.98
N GLN A 65 21.77 -9.33 5.33
CA GLN A 65 20.70 -10.25 5.66
C GLN A 65 19.88 -9.76 6.87
N HIS A 66 20.54 -9.24 7.91
CA HIS A 66 19.89 -8.70 9.09
C HIS A 66 19.07 -7.44 8.78
N GLU A 67 19.65 -6.46 8.07
CA GLU A 67 18.94 -5.22 7.72
C GLU A 67 17.74 -5.49 6.80
N PHE A 68 17.88 -6.39 5.83
CA PHE A 68 16.78 -6.75 4.95
C PHE A 68 15.68 -7.54 5.67
N GLU A 69 16.04 -8.40 6.62
CA GLU A 69 15.07 -9.05 7.51
C GLU A 69 14.32 -8.04 8.38
N SER A 70 15.02 -7.08 8.96
CA SER A 70 14.43 -6.00 9.75
C SER A 70 13.43 -5.18 8.94
N LEU A 71 13.77 -4.84 7.68
CA LEU A 71 12.87 -4.18 6.74
C LEU A 71 11.61 -5.00 6.46
N ILE A 72 11.76 -6.29 6.13
CA ILE A 72 10.65 -7.21 5.87
C ILE A 72 9.71 -7.29 7.08
N ASN A 73 10.26 -7.47 8.29
CA ASN A 73 9.48 -7.53 9.52
C ASN A 73 8.73 -6.22 9.78
N THR A 74 9.38 -5.08 9.55
CA THR A 74 8.75 -3.75 9.68
C THR A 74 7.58 -3.62 8.72
N ILE A 75 7.74 -4.04 7.47
CA ILE A 75 6.67 -4.04 6.47
C ILE A 75 5.51 -4.94 6.91
N GLU A 76 5.77 -6.18 7.34
CA GLU A 76 4.71 -7.13 7.74
C GLU A 76 3.90 -6.64 8.95
N LEU A 77 4.54 -5.97 9.91
CA LEU A 77 3.87 -5.38 11.05
C LEU A 77 2.93 -4.24 10.61
N ASN A 78 3.43 -3.32 9.78
CA ASN A 78 2.69 -2.12 9.38
C ASN A 78 1.61 -2.40 8.32
N ILE A 79 1.75 -3.45 7.50
CA ILE A 79 0.72 -3.85 6.53
C ILE A 79 -0.61 -4.12 7.23
N LYS A 80 -0.58 -4.79 8.38
CA LYS A 80 -1.80 -5.11 9.14
C LYS A 80 -2.43 -3.85 9.71
N GLU A 81 -1.64 -2.91 10.22
CA GLU A 81 -2.12 -1.65 10.76
C GLU A 81 -2.77 -0.77 9.68
N ILE A 82 -2.09 -0.56 8.56
CA ILE A 82 -2.50 0.41 7.54
C ILE A 82 -3.73 -0.03 6.73
N TRP A 83 -3.90 -1.35 6.48
CA TRP A 83 -4.99 -1.89 5.66
C TRP A 83 -6.20 -2.45 6.46
N THR A 84 -6.15 -2.54 7.79
CA THR A 84 -7.30 -2.99 8.60
C THR A 84 -8.34 -1.89 8.87
N GLU A 85 -7.95 -0.62 8.84
CA GLU A 85 -8.83 0.51 9.21
C GLU A 85 -9.99 0.75 8.22
N ASN A 86 -9.93 0.21 7.01
CA ASN A 86 -10.96 0.41 5.98
C ASN A 86 -12.24 -0.45 6.19
N MET A 87 -12.23 -1.41 7.10
CA MET A 87 -13.45 -2.18 7.45
C MET A 87 -14.36 -1.42 8.41
N LYS A 88 -13.85 -0.51 9.24
CA LYS A 88 -14.68 0.22 10.23
C LYS A 88 -15.37 1.45 9.64
N ASN A 89 -14.75 2.11 8.65
CA ASN A 89 -15.30 3.33 8.05
C ASN A 89 -16.39 3.09 6.98
N SER A 90 -16.63 1.83 6.61
CA SER A 90 -17.69 1.46 5.65
C SER A 90 -19.02 1.12 6.33
N ASP A 91 -19.01 0.81 7.63
CA ASP A 91 -20.22 0.50 8.41
C ASP A 91 -20.95 1.73 8.95
N ASP A 92 -20.44 2.95 8.74
CA ASP A 92 -21.19 4.20 9.01
C ASP A 92 -22.04 4.68 7.81
N ASN A 93 -21.99 3.95 6.69
CA ASN A 93 -22.96 4.09 5.59
C ASN A 93 -24.13 3.11 5.76
N VAL A 94 -24.59 2.87 6.99
CA VAL A 94 -25.93 2.34 7.21
C VAL A 94 -26.90 3.37 6.64
N CYS A 95 -27.48 3.00 5.50
CA CYS A 95 -28.70 3.55 4.91
C CYS A 95 -29.63 4.17 5.98
N LYS A 96 -29.54 5.48 6.23
CA LYS A 96 -30.46 6.23 7.11
C LYS A 96 -31.81 6.50 6.43
N PHE A 97 -32.39 5.49 5.79
CA PHE A 97 -33.79 5.49 5.35
C PHE A 97 -34.67 4.96 6.48
N GLY A 98 -34.67 5.68 7.59
CA GLY A 98 -35.62 5.47 8.69
C GLY A 98 -36.78 6.47 8.61
N PRO A 99 -37.91 6.21 9.26
CA PRO A 99 -39.09 7.09 9.28
C PRO A 99 -38.84 8.48 9.91
N SER A 100 -37.68 8.70 10.54
CA SER A 100 -37.23 9.99 11.07
C SER A 100 -36.38 10.80 10.09
N SER A 101 -36.14 10.31 8.87
CA SER A 101 -35.31 10.98 7.88
C SER A 101 -36.06 12.17 7.30
N THR A 102 -35.53 13.38 7.50
CA THR A 102 -36.16 14.61 7.02
C THR A 102 -35.86 14.81 5.53
N VAL A 103 -36.76 15.49 4.81
CA VAL A 103 -36.59 15.81 3.37
C VAL A 103 -35.24 16.50 3.08
N HIS A 104 -34.78 17.38 3.98
CA HIS A 104 -33.47 18.04 3.87
C HIS A 104 -32.30 17.04 3.87
N SER A 105 -32.30 16.08 4.80
CA SER A 105 -31.27 15.04 4.88
C SER A 105 -31.24 14.13 3.63
N ILE A 106 -32.41 13.83 3.03
CA ILE A 106 -32.50 13.03 1.79
C ILE A 106 -31.93 13.83 0.61
N ILE A 107 -32.27 15.12 0.50
CA ILE A 107 -31.75 16.00 -0.55
C ILE A 107 -30.23 16.15 -0.39
N GLU A 108 -29.75 16.41 0.82
CA GLU A 108 -28.32 16.53 1.13
C GLU A 108 -27.55 15.24 0.77
N LEU A 109 -28.08 14.08 1.13
CA LEU A 109 -27.54 12.78 0.71
C LEU A 109 -27.54 12.60 -0.81
N SER A 110 -28.62 12.97 -1.50
CA SER A 110 -28.73 12.83 -2.96
C SER A 110 -27.76 13.76 -3.72
N MET A 111 -27.48 14.95 -3.17
CA MET A 111 -26.50 15.88 -3.73
C MET A 111 -25.07 15.38 -3.51
N HIS A 112 -24.78 14.77 -2.35
CA HIS A 112 -23.49 14.10 -2.11
C HIS A 112 -23.34 12.84 -2.96
N GLN A 113 -24.42 12.09 -3.23
CA GLN A 113 -24.39 10.86 -4.02
C GLN A 113 -24.13 11.13 -5.53
N ASN A 114 -24.51 12.29 -6.05
CA ASN A 114 -24.25 12.64 -7.44
C ASN A 114 -22.80 13.15 -7.66
N ASN A 115 -22.12 13.63 -6.62
CA ASN A 115 -20.67 13.91 -6.66
C ASN A 115 -19.80 12.67 -6.40
N THR A 116 -20.34 11.61 -5.78
CA THR A 116 -19.61 10.36 -5.49
C THR A 116 -19.82 9.25 -6.52
N LYS A 117 -20.61 9.47 -7.60
CA LYS A 117 -20.74 8.51 -8.72
C LYS A 117 -19.52 8.42 -9.66
N GLU A 118 -18.48 9.23 -9.42
CA GLU A 118 -17.12 8.99 -9.93
C GLU A 118 -16.14 8.59 -8.82
N SER A 119 -16.63 8.04 -7.69
CA SER A 119 -15.78 7.31 -6.74
C SER A 119 -15.42 5.94 -7.30
N ASN A 120 -14.70 5.91 -8.42
CA ASN A 120 -13.70 4.88 -8.68
C ASN A 120 -12.55 5.13 -7.69
N SER A 121 -12.83 5.03 -6.39
CA SER A 121 -11.83 4.78 -5.37
C SER A 121 -11.45 3.32 -5.56
N PRO A 122 -10.31 3.00 -6.21
CA PRO A 122 -9.88 1.63 -6.27
C PRO A 122 -9.76 1.18 -4.82
N ILE A 123 -10.50 0.13 -4.46
CA ILE A 123 -10.21 -0.66 -3.27
C ILE A 123 -8.70 -0.91 -3.32
N SER A 124 -7.97 -0.28 -2.42
CA SER A 124 -6.52 -0.46 -2.30
C SER A 124 -6.34 -1.89 -1.83
N VAL A 125 -6.09 -2.79 -2.77
CA VAL A 125 -5.87 -4.21 -2.50
C VAL A 125 -4.62 -4.28 -1.63
N GLN A 126 -4.74 -4.92 -0.47
CA GLN A 126 -3.63 -5.11 0.44
C GLN A 126 -2.47 -5.79 -0.32
N PRO A 127 -1.28 -5.18 -0.39
CA PRO A 127 -0.13 -5.81 -1.00
C PRO A 127 0.22 -7.06 -0.20
N THR A 128 0.36 -8.19 -0.89
CA THR A 128 0.70 -9.47 -0.26
C THR A 128 2.14 -9.84 -0.58
N MET A 129 2.97 -10.03 0.45
CA MET A 129 4.32 -10.55 0.26
C MET A 129 4.31 -12.06 0.07
N ARG A 130 5.21 -12.58 -0.78
CA ARG A 130 5.33 -14.01 -1.05
C ARG A 130 6.02 -14.70 0.13
N PRO A 131 5.35 -15.63 0.86
CA PRO A 131 5.95 -16.31 2.02
C PRO A 131 6.91 -17.44 1.61
N ASN A 132 6.75 -17.99 0.40
CA ASN A 132 7.45 -19.20 -0.05
C ASN A 132 8.86 -18.94 -0.59
N ILE A 133 9.40 -17.74 -0.44
CA ILE A 133 10.71 -17.37 -0.97
C ILE A 133 11.74 -17.53 0.12
N GLN A 134 12.54 -18.59 0.01
CA GLN A 134 13.71 -18.77 0.85
C GLN A 134 14.85 -17.89 0.34
N TRP A 135 14.94 -16.68 0.87
CA TRP A 135 15.96 -15.72 0.47
C TRP A 135 17.19 -15.69 1.42
N LYS A 136 17.05 -16.20 2.64
CA LYS A 136 18.13 -16.23 3.64
C LYS A 136 19.13 -17.35 3.36
N VAL A 137 20.41 -17.06 3.56
CA VAL A 137 21.50 -18.04 3.54
C VAL A 137 21.73 -18.58 4.95
N HIS A 138 21.40 -19.86 5.14
CA HIS A 138 21.44 -20.52 6.45
C HIS A 138 22.83 -20.58 7.09
N MET A 139 23.90 -20.59 6.29
CA MET A 139 25.28 -20.56 6.76
C MET A 139 25.66 -19.24 7.47
N LEU A 140 24.91 -18.17 7.20
CA LEU A 140 25.09 -16.86 7.83
C LEU A 140 24.29 -16.70 9.13
N ARG A 141 23.61 -17.76 9.60
CA ARG A 141 22.83 -17.73 10.84
C ARG A 141 23.79 -17.76 12.05
N VAL A 142 23.61 -16.82 12.98
CA VAL A 142 24.20 -16.86 14.33
C VAL A 142 23.30 -17.69 15.23
#